data_AF-A0A4P6MJK4-F1
#
_entry.id   AF-A0A4P6MJK4-F1
#
_cell.length_a   1.000
_cell.length_b   1.000
_cell.length_c   1.000
_cell.angle_alpha   90.00
_cell.angle_beta   90.00
_cell.angle_gamma   90.00
#
_symmetry.space_group_name_H-M   'P 1'
#
loop_
_entity.id
_entity.type
_entity.pdbx_description
1 polymer ?
#
loop_
_entity_poly.entity_id
_entity_poly.type
_entity_poly.pdbx_seq_one_letter_code
_entity_poly.pdbx_strand_id
1 'polypeptide(L)'
;MGDSNDMGFVIIHPGDLGLSISAHWWAQGSVLCQHIYRRLHDAPLPMDTVSRPVIGCVWELALIQSEQRAWRTAMMRPDPDPEAYLLTFAASSSGAPLH
;
A
#
# COMPACT_ATOMS: atom_id res chain seq x y z
N MET A 1 16.02 10.79 5.52
CA MET A 1 14.63 10.48 5.08
C MET A 1 13.90 11.80 5.03
N GLY A 2 13.31 12.14 3.89
CA GLY A 2 12.52 13.37 3.77
C GLY A 2 11.23 13.28 4.56
N ASP A 3 10.65 14.43 4.88
CA ASP A 3 9.52 14.57 5.80
C ASP A 3 8.34 13.66 5.40
N SER A 4 7.85 12.90 6.39
CA SER A 4 6.63 12.09 6.31
C SER A 4 5.41 13.00 6.13
N ASN A 5 4.40 12.53 5.39
CA ASN A 5 3.08 13.17 5.36
C ASN A 5 2.09 12.56 6.38
N ASP A 6 2.57 11.68 7.25
CA ASP A 6 1.86 11.01 8.36
C ASP A 6 0.59 10.23 7.95
N MET A 7 0.52 9.89 6.66
CA MET A 7 -0.58 9.17 6.04
C MET A 7 -0.04 8.07 5.13
N GLY A 8 -0.77 6.96 5.09
CA GLY A 8 -0.37 5.77 4.37
C GLY A 8 -1.44 4.70 4.42
N PHE A 9 -1.11 3.52 3.91
CA PHE A 9 -2.01 2.38 3.86
C PHE A 9 -1.21 1.07 3.94
N VAL A 10 -1.89 0.01 4.36
CA VAL A 10 -1.32 -1.33 4.46
C VAL A 10 -2.14 -2.27 3.59
N ILE A 11 -1.46 -3.05 2.76
CA ILE A 11 -2.08 -4.15 2.02
C ILE A 11 -1.66 -5.47 2.68
N ILE A 12 -2.65 -6.30 2.98
CA ILE A 12 -2.47 -7.66 3.50
C ILE A 12 -2.94 -8.61 2.43
N HIS A 13 -2.05 -9.47 1.95
CA HIS A 13 -2.30 -10.46 0.90
C HIS A 13 -1.96 -11.85 1.41
N PRO A 14 -2.95 -12.59 1.92
CA PRO A 14 -2.86 -14.03 2.11
C PRO A 14 -2.98 -14.71 0.75
N GLY A 15 -1.95 -15.45 0.34
CA GLY A 15 -1.98 -16.31 -0.84
C GLY A 15 -1.69 -17.76 -0.46
N ASP A 16 -1.88 -18.69 -1.40
CA ASP A 16 -1.79 -20.12 -1.15
C ASP A 16 -0.47 -20.58 -0.51
N LEU A 17 0.64 -19.91 -0.87
CA LEU A 17 1.98 -20.26 -0.42
C LEU A 17 2.42 -19.50 0.83
N GLY A 18 1.75 -18.41 1.18
CA GLY A 18 2.23 -17.53 2.23
C GLY A 18 1.51 -16.19 2.34
N LEU A 19 2.03 -15.36 3.23
CA LEU A 19 1.52 -14.04 3.54
C LEU A 19 2.48 -12.96 3.03
N SER A 20 1.93 -11.96 2.34
CA SER A 20 2.60 -10.69 2.06
C SER A 20 1.92 -9.55 2.81
N ILE A 21 2.71 -8.70 3.45
CA ILE A 21 2.26 -7.44 4.07
C ILE A 21 3.12 -6.33 3.48
N SER A 22 2.48 -5.33 2.88
CA SER A 22 3.16 -4.15 2.35
C SER A 22 2.61 -2.88 2.99
N ALA A 23 3.49 -2.19 3.72
CA ALA A 23 3.21 -0.89 4.30
C ALA A 23 3.68 0.20 3.34
N HIS A 24 2.80 1.17 3.07
CA HIS A 24 3.06 2.29 2.17
C HIS A 24 2.82 3.60 2.92
N TRP A 25 3.66 4.60 2.70
CA TRP A 25 3.49 5.92 3.29
C TRP A 25 3.91 7.02 2.32
N TRP A 26 3.17 8.13 2.36
CA TRP A 26 3.48 9.32 1.58
C TRP A 26 4.58 10.13 2.26
N ALA A 27 5.54 10.58 1.47
CA ALA A 27 6.63 11.45 1.92
C ALA A 27 6.81 12.57 0.89
N GLN A 28 7.28 13.73 1.35
CA GLN A 28 7.62 14.86 0.49
C GLN A 28 6.47 15.25 -0.47
N GLY A 29 5.22 15.05 -0.03
CA GLY A 29 3.99 15.40 -0.75
C GLY A 29 3.65 14.53 -1.97
N SER A 30 4.61 13.78 -2.51
CA SER A 30 4.44 13.12 -3.83
C SER A 30 5.19 11.79 -3.97
N VAL A 31 5.96 11.38 -2.97
CA VAL A 31 6.74 10.15 -2.99
C VAL A 31 6.01 9.09 -2.20
N LEU A 32 5.73 7.94 -2.82
CA LEU A 32 5.22 6.77 -2.13
C LEU A 32 6.39 5.86 -1.72
N CYS A 33 6.66 5.80 -0.43
CA CYS A 33 7.62 4.85 0.13
C CYS A 33 6.94 3.52 0.46
N GLN A 34 7.71 2.44 0.51
CA GLN A 34 7.20 1.11 0.79
C GLN A 34 8.16 0.30 1.69
N HIS A 35 7.57 -0.58 2.49
CA HIS A 35 8.26 -1.67 3.17
C HIS A 35 7.45 -2.95 2.99
N ILE A 36 8.13 -4.03 2.62
CA ILE A 36 7.48 -5.31 2.32
C ILE A 36 8.02 -6.39 3.26
N TYR A 37 7.08 -7.06 3.91
CA TYR A 37 7.28 -8.32 4.62
C TYR A 37 6.64 -9.46 3.83
N ARG A 38 7.36 -10.55 3.61
CA ARG A 38 6.81 -11.77 3.02
C ARG A 38 7.28 -13.00 3.79
N ARG A 39 6.39 -13.97 3.97
CA ARG A 39 6.72 -15.25 4.59
C ARG A 39 5.90 -16.37 3.96
N LEU A 40 6.56 -17.44 3.54
CA LEU A 40 5.89 -18.69 3.16
C LEU A 40 5.37 -19.40 4.42
N HIS A 41 4.22 -20.06 4.35
CA HIS A 41 3.60 -20.70 5.52
C HIS A 41 4.55 -21.69 6.22
N ASP A 42 5.27 -22.49 5.44
CA ASP A 42 6.17 -23.53 5.94
C ASP A 42 7.60 -23.03 6.19
N ALA A 43 7.89 -21.75 5.92
CA ALA A 43 9.24 -21.21 6.11
C ALA A 43 9.48 -20.75 7.55
N PRO A 44 10.63 -21.08 8.16
CA PRO A 44 10.96 -20.65 9.52
C PRO A 44 11.29 -19.16 9.61
N LEU A 45 11.69 -18.53 8.50
CA LEU A 45 12.08 -17.12 8.42
C LEU A 45 11.34 -16.40 7.28
N PRO A 46 11.14 -15.08 7.40
CA PRO A 46 10.67 -14.25 6.30
C PRO A 46 11.63 -14.29 5.12
N MET A 47 11.10 -14.02 3.93
CA MET A 47 11.90 -13.85 2.72
C MET A 47 12.70 -12.55 2.79
N ASP A 48 13.95 -12.59 2.33
CA ASP A 48 14.71 -11.38 2.07
C ASP A 48 14.12 -10.65 0.84
N THR A 49 13.55 -9.48 1.08
CA THR A 49 12.94 -8.65 0.03
C THR A 49 13.95 -7.74 -0.67
N VAL A 50 15.18 -7.60 -0.16
CA VAL A 50 16.25 -6.84 -0.83
C VAL A 50 16.75 -7.57 -2.06
N SER A 51 16.92 -8.89 -1.97
CA SER A 51 17.32 -9.74 -3.10
C SER A 51 16.18 -10.06 -4.08
N ARG A 52 14.95 -9.61 -3.79
CA ARG A 52 13.76 -9.82 -4.64
C ARG A 52 12.95 -8.51 -4.76
N PRO A 53 13.27 -7.64 -5.74
CA PRO A 53 12.70 -6.29 -5.85
C PRO A 53 11.26 -6.30 -6.41
N VAL A 54 10.37 -7.03 -5.76
CA VAL A 54 8.98 -7.21 -6.17
C VAL A 54 8.11 -6.16 -5.52
N ILE A 55 7.50 -5.30 -6.34
CA ILE A 55 6.58 -4.23 -5.91
C ILE A 55 5.18 -4.73 -5.50
N GLY A 56 4.69 -5.82 -6.11
CA GLY A 56 3.38 -6.40 -5.84
C GLY A 56 2.79 -7.15 -7.04
N CYS A 57 1.70 -7.88 -6.83
CA CYS A 57 0.92 -8.51 -7.90
C CYS A 57 -0.04 -7.48 -8.54
N VAL A 58 -0.65 -7.85 -9.67
CA VAL A 58 -1.55 -6.95 -10.42
C VAL A 58 -2.74 -6.42 -9.60
N TRP A 59 -3.22 -7.18 -8.63
CA TRP A 59 -4.32 -6.78 -7.75
C TRP A 59 -3.88 -5.75 -6.70
N GLU A 60 -2.70 -5.95 -6.10
CA GLU A 60 -2.10 -4.99 -5.18
C GLU A 60 -1.77 -3.68 -5.91
N LEU A 61 -1.28 -3.76 -7.15
CA LEU A 61 -1.01 -2.59 -7.99
C LEU A 61 -2.27 -1.79 -8.31
N ALA A 62 -3.43 -2.45 -8.45
CA ALA A 62 -4.71 -1.75 -8.65
C ALA A 62 -5.12 -0.96 -7.40
N LEU A 63 -4.91 -1.51 -6.20
CA LEU A 63 -5.15 -0.80 -4.93
C LEU A 63 -4.20 0.40 -4.79
N ILE A 64 -2.90 0.20 -5.06
CA ILE A 64 -1.91 1.29 -5.03
C ILE A 64 -2.25 2.39 -6.05
N GLN A 65 -2.82 2.05 -7.21
CA GLN A 65 -3.30 3.03 -8.18
C GLN A 65 -4.52 3.81 -7.64
N SER A 66 -5.44 3.16 -6.93
CA SER A 66 -6.58 3.82 -6.30
C SER A 66 -6.12 4.83 -5.25
N GLU A 67 -5.19 4.43 -4.38
CA GLU A 67 -4.57 5.29 -3.36
C GLU A 67 -3.86 6.50 -3.99
N GLN A 68 -3.09 6.29 -5.06
CA GLN A 68 -2.48 7.39 -5.83
C GLN A 68 -3.51 8.37 -6.41
N ARG A 69 -4.67 7.87 -6.86
CA ARG A 69 -5.75 8.75 -7.37
C ARG A 69 -6.37 9.55 -6.23
N ALA A 70 -6.70 8.90 -5.11
CA ALA A 70 -7.24 9.56 -3.93
C ALA A 70 -6.29 10.67 -3.44
N TRP A 71 -5.00 10.34 -3.30
CA TRP A 71 -3.97 11.29 -2.89
C TRP A 71 -3.88 12.50 -3.84
N ARG A 72 -3.82 12.27 -5.16
CA ARG A 72 -3.73 13.39 -6.12
C ARG A 72 -4.98 14.26 -6.09
N THR A 73 -6.16 13.68 -5.95
CA THR A 73 -7.41 14.44 -5.90
C THR A 73 -7.55 15.28 -4.62
N ALA A 74 -7.15 14.71 -3.48
CA ALA A 74 -7.35 15.32 -2.17
C ALA A 74 -6.16 16.21 -1.73
N MET A 75 -4.93 15.76 -1.97
CA MET A 75 -3.72 16.38 -1.41
C MET A 75 -2.94 17.23 -2.42
N MET A 76 -3.01 16.93 -3.72
CA MET A 76 -2.22 17.64 -4.76
C MET A 76 -3.00 18.82 -5.37
N ARG A 77 -3.47 19.71 -4.50
CA ARG A 77 -4.28 20.90 -4.83
C ARG A 77 -3.87 22.10 -3.97
N PRO A 78 -4.29 23.34 -4.29
CA PRO A 78 -3.91 24.53 -3.52
C PRO A 78 -4.34 24.50 -2.04
N ASP A 79 -5.43 23.79 -1.74
CA ASP A 79 -5.97 23.59 -0.40
C ASP A 79 -6.12 22.07 -0.15
N PRO A 80 -5.06 21.40 0.36
CA PRO A 80 -5.06 19.96 0.61
C PRO A 80 -6.12 19.54 1.63
N ASP A 81 -6.80 18.43 1.37
CA ASP A 81 -7.87 17.88 2.21
C ASP A 81 -7.54 16.46 2.69
N PRO A 82 -6.84 16.32 3.85
CA PRO A 82 -6.48 15.02 4.41
C PRO A 82 -7.70 14.16 4.79
N GLU A 83 -8.80 14.79 5.22
CA GLU A 83 -10.00 14.08 5.64
C GLU A 83 -10.68 13.42 4.42
N ALA A 84 -10.79 14.14 3.31
CA ALA A 84 -11.29 13.57 2.05
C ALA A 84 -10.42 12.40 1.56
N TYR A 85 -9.10 12.47 1.71
CA TYR A 85 -8.22 11.34 1.40
C TYR A 85 -8.56 10.11 2.26
N LEU A 86 -8.62 10.26 3.58
CA LEU A 86 -8.90 9.15 4.51
C LEU A 86 -10.30 8.54 4.30
N LEU A 87 -11.29 9.34 3.91
CA LEU A 87 -12.65 8.88 3.67
C LEU A 87 -12.83 8.16 2.32
N THR A 88 -11.91 8.33 1.37
CA THR A 88 -12.03 7.72 0.03
C THR A 88 -12.05 6.18 0.08
N PHE A 89 -11.33 5.57 1.04
CA PHE A 89 -11.24 4.12 1.16
C PHE A 89 -12.39 3.49 1.99
N ALA A 90 -12.94 4.21 2.97
CA ALA A 90 -14.00 3.71 3.85
C ALA A 90 -15.27 3.26 3.10
N ALA A 91 -15.47 3.73 1.86
CA ALA A 91 -16.64 3.41 1.04
C ALA A 91 -16.49 2.18 0.12
N SER A 92 -15.29 1.61 -0.06
CA SER A 92 -15.00 0.65 -1.14
C SER A 92 -14.63 -0.77 -0.68
N SER A 93 -14.80 -1.10 0.61
CA SER A 93 -14.41 -2.38 1.21
C SER A 93 -15.36 -3.55 0.91
N SER A 94 -15.73 -3.74 -0.36
CA SER A 94 -16.45 -4.93 -0.81
C SER A 94 -15.80 -5.53 -2.06
N GLY A 95 -14.94 -6.52 -1.85
CA GLY A 95 -14.66 -7.56 -2.83
C GLY A 95 -13.30 -7.48 -3.53
N ALA A 96 -12.28 -8.10 -2.93
CA ALA A 96 -11.31 -8.87 -3.73
C ALA A 96 -11.78 -10.34 -3.70
N PRO A 97 -11.82 -11.07 -4.83
CA PRO A 97 -12.19 -12.47 -4.81
C PRO A 97 -11.14 -13.28 -4.05
N LEU A 98 -11.61 -14.11 -3.13
CA LEU A 98 -10.86 -15.24 -2.61
C LEU A 98 -10.68 -16.21 -3.78
N HIS A 99 -9.43 -16.40 -4.23
CA HIS A 99 -9.07 -17.60 -4.96
C HIS A 99 -8.68 -18.66 -3.94
#